data_AF-I9WDI5-F1
#
_entry.id   AF-I9WDI5-F1
#
_cell.length_a   1.000
_cell.length_b   1.000
_cell.length_c   1.000
_cell.angle_alpha   90.00
_cell.angle_beta   90.00
_cell.angle_gamma   90.00
#
_symmetry.space_group_name_H-M   'P 1'
#
loop_
_entity.id
_entity.type
_entity.pdbx_description
1 polymer ?
#
loop_
_entity_poly.entity_id
_entity_poly.type
_entity_poly.pdbx_seq_one_letter_code
_entity_poly.pdbx_strand_id
1 'polypeptide(L)'
;MSLKDLLSLADDKLHEVFSRKPHDPSKARKPIIKGIERTRDQFLATEPAKGRKWFKVSNNVVELTLPFAIDGKNTFYVPGERAVEFLDKLKATVESGDLDKDIEAGAGERPVSAATSGKKRAGWSPERREAFKASIADRKAKPIKGK
;
A
#
# COMPACT_ATOMS: atom_id res chain seq x y z
N MET A 1 8.60 49.59 21.88
CA MET A 1 8.66 48.13 21.69
C MET A 1 10.11 47.75 21.54
N SER A 2 10.66 46.98 22.47
CA SER A 2 12.06 46.55 22.41
C SER A 2 12.20 45.28 21.58
N LEU A 3 13.39 45.02 21.03
CA LEU A 3 13.68 43.79 20.26
C LEU A 3 13.47 42.53 21.11
N LYS A 4 13.65 42.63 22.43
CA LYS A 4 13.38 41.58 23.41
C LYS A 4 11.89 41.25 23.54
N ASP A 5 11.01 42.25 23.44
CA ASP A 5 9.55 42.05 23.43
C ASP A 5 9.06 41.36 22.14
N LEU A 6 9.83 41.50 21.06
CA LEU A 6 9.50 40.88 19.78
C LEU A 6 9.95 39.42 19.74
N LEU A 7 11.13 39.11 20.31
CA LEU A 7 11.66 37.75 20.42
C LEU A 7 10.92 36.91 21.47
N SER A 8 10.31 37.51 22.50
CA SER A 8 9.49 36.77 23.47
C SER A 8 8.18 36.23 22.88
N LEU A 9 7.76 36.72 21.71
CA LEU A 9 6.59 36.25 20.96
C LEU A 9 6.91 35.12 19.98
N ALA A 10 8.20 34.89 19.68
CA ALA A 10 8.64 33.83 18.79
C ALA A 10 9.07 32.61 19.60
N ASP A 11 8.35 31.50 19.45
CA ASP A 11 8.70 30.22 20.08
C ASP A 11 9.05 29.20 18.99
N ASP A 12 10.33 28.86 18.89
CA ASP A 12 10.83 27.86 17.94
C ASP A 12 10.23 26.47 18.19
N LYS A 13 9.68 26.21 19.38
CA LYS A 13 8.96 24.96 19.68
C LYS A 13 7.62 24.86 18.96
N LEU A 14 7.05 25.99 18.51
CA LEU A 14 5.85 26.01 17.66
C LEU A 14 6.13 25.52 16.25
N HIS A 15 7.41 25.40 15.84
CA HIS A 15 7.76 24.82 14.54
C HIS A 15 7.22 23.39 14.38
N GLU A 16 7.20 22.58 15.44
CA GLU A 16 6.66 21.23 15.40
C GLU A 16 5.14 21.23 15.19
N VAL A 17 4.44 22.16 15.85
CA VAL A 17 2.99 22.33 15.71
C VAL A 17 2.64 22.87 14.33
N PHE A 18 3.43 23.82 13.83
CA PHE A 18 3.30 24.41 12.49
C PHE A 18 3.56 23.39 11.39
N SER A 19 4.54 22.51 11.58
CA SER A 19 4.91 21.47 10.62
C SER A 19 3.98 20.26 10.62
N ARG A 20 3.14 20.10 11.66
CA ARG A 20 2.11 19.06 11.71
C ARG A 20 1.06 19.36 10.65
N LYS A 21 1.15 18.67 9.51
CA LYS A 21 0.08 18.64 8.53
C LYS A 21 -1.14 17.95 9.16
N PRO A 22 -2.31 18.61 9.19
CA PRO A 22 -3.52 17.95 9.68
C PRO A 22 -3.78 16.70 8.85
N HIS A 23 -4.09 15.60 9.54
CA HIS A 23 -4.43 14.33 8.90
C HIS A 23 -5.67 14.54 8.02
N ASP A 24 -5.56 14.17 6.75
CA ASP A 24 -6.66 14.26 5.79
C ASP A 24 -7.20 12.83 5.57
N PRO A 25 -8.34 12.45 6.18
CA PRO A 25 -8.87 11.09 6.10
C PRO A 25 -9.16 10.70 4.65
N SER A 26 -9.52 11.66 3.79
CA SER A 26 -9.76 11.40 2.36
C SER A 26 -8.49 10.96 1.63
N LYS A 27 -7.31 11.45 2.03
CA LYS A 27 -6.03 10.99 1.47
C LYS A 27 -5.63 9.62 2.00
N ALA A 28 -5.99 9.28 3.23
CA ALA A 28 -5.74 7.96 3.82
C ALA A 28 -6.63 6.86 3.20
N ARG A 29 -7.90 7.17 2.87
CA ARG A 29 -8.85 6.25 2.23
C ARG A 29 -8.48 5.87 0.80
N LYS A 30 -8.01 6.84 -0.01
CA LYS A 30 -7.68 6.66 -1.44
C LYS A 30 -6.82 5.42 -1.78
N PRO A 31 -5.67 5.18 -1.13
CA PRO A 31 -4.85 4.00 -1.42
C PRO A 31 -5.54 2.69 -1.04
N ILE A 32 -6.41 2.70 -0.04
CA ILE A 32 -7.15 1.53 0.41
C ILE A 32 -8.25 1.18 -0.59
N ILE A 33 -9.05 2.17 -1.00
CA ILE A 33 -10.09 1.98 -2.02
C ILE A 33 -9.49 1.39 -3.30
N LYS A 34 -8.38 1.96 -3.79
CA LYS A 34 -7.65 1.42 -4.96
C LYS A 34 -7.16 -0.02 -4.76
N GLY A 35 -6.74 -0.35 -3.55
CA GLY A 35 -6.32 -1.71 -3.21
C GLY A 35 -7.49 -2.70 -3.19
N ILE A 36 -8.66 -2.28 -2.70
CA ILE A 36 -9.90 -3.07 -2.72
C ILE A 36 -10.35 -3.32 -4.16
N GLU A 37 -10.41 -2.27 -4.99
CA GLU A 37 -10.75 -2.37 -6.42
C GLU A 37 -9.80 -3.33 -7.15
N ARG A 38 -8.49 -3.15 -6.96
CA ARG A 38 -7.50 -4.05 -7.54
C ARG A 38 -7.69 -5.50 -7.07
N THR A 39 -8.03 -5.71 -5.81
CA THR A 39 -8.25 -7.05 -5.24
C THR A 39 -9.49 -7.70 -5.87
N ARG A 40 -10.57 -6.91 -6.06
CA ARG A 40 -11.77 -7.36 -6.77
C ARG A 40 -11.45 -7.76 -8.20
N ASP A 41 -10.74 -6.90 -8.95
CA ASP A 41 -10.36 -7.17 -10.33
C ASP A 41 -9.49 -8.42 -10.44
N GLN A 42 -8.54 -8.59 -9.50
CA GLN A 42 -7.69 -9.76 -9.43
C GLN A 42 -8.45 -11.04 -9.07
N PHE A 43 -9.52 -10.94 -8.29
CA PHE A 43 -10.37 -12.08 -7.94
C PHE A 43 -11.25 -12.52 -9.12
N LEU A 44 -11.74 -11.56 -9.91
CA LEU A 44 -12.54 -11.81 -11.11
C LEU A 44 -11.70 -12.18 -12.35
N ALA A 45 -10.41 -11.84 -12.36
CA ALA A 45 -9.53 -12.17 -13.47
C ALA A 45 -9.38 -13.70 -13.63
N THR A 46 -9.60 -14.16 -14.86
CA THR A 46 -9.40 -15.56 -15.28
C THR A 46 -7.92 -15.93 -15.43
N GLU A 47 -7.05 -14.94 -15.53
CA GLU A 47 -5.59 -15.11 -15.56
C GLU A 47 -5.01 -15.11 -14.13
N PRO A 48 -3.86 -15.77 -13.90
CA PRO A 48 -3.18 -15.70 -12.62
C PRO A 48 -2.87 -14.25 -12.25
N ALA A 49 -3.59 -13.73 -11.25
CA ALA A 49 -3.44 -12.36 -10.81
C ALA A 49 -1.97 -11.99 -10.54
N LYS A 50 -1.49 -10.94 -11.23
CA LYS A 50 -0.11 -10.45 -11.13
C LYS A 50 0.04 -9.42 -10.00
N GLY A 51 1.10 -9.57 -9.20
CA GLY A 51 1.48 -8.66 -8.12
C GLY A 51 1.06 -9.11 -6.71
N ARG A 52 1.17 -8.20 -5.74
CA ARG A 52 0.81 -8.49 -4.34
C ARG A 52 -0.71 -8.66 -4.23
N LYS A 53 -1.14 -9.88 -3.88
CA LYS A 53 -2.54 -10.22 -3.65
C LYS A 53 -2.89 -9.99 -2.19
N TRP A 54 -4.09 -9.51 -1.94
CA TRP A 54 -4.68 -9.47 -0.60
C TRP A 54 -5.54 -10.69 -0.33
N PHE A 55 -5.51 -11.70 -1.19
CA PHE A 55 -6.34 -12.88 -1.02
C PHE A 55 -5.62 -14.17 -1.40
N LYS A 56 -6.04 -15.27 -0.77
CA LYS A 56 -5.79 -16.64 -1.19
C LYS A 56 -7.12 -17.38 -1.27
N VAL A 57 -7.22 -18.32 -2.20
CA VAL A 57 -8.42 -19.15 -2.37
C VAL A 57 -8.05 -20.59 -2.08
N SER A 58 -8.79 -21.25 -1.18
CA SER A 58 -8.64 -22.66 -0.86
C SER A 58 -10.00 -23.22 -0.41
N ASN A 59 -10.38 -24.42 -0.88
CA ASN A 59 -11.61 -25.10 -0.48
C ASN A 59 -12.88 -24.22 -0.55
N ASN A 60 -13.06 -23.45 -1.62
CA ASN A 60 -14.17 -22.49 -1.80
C ASN A 60 -14.24 -21.36 -0.75
N VAL A 61 -13.19 -21.17 0.04
CA VAL A 61 -13.03 -20.09 1.00
C VAL A 61 -11.91 -19.15 0.52
N VAL A 62 -12.15 -17.86 0.69
CA VAL A 62 -11.21 -16.78 0.38
C VAL A 62 -10.67 -16.23 1.69
N GLU A 63 -9.38 -16.43 1.90
CA GLU A 63 -8.60 -15.79 2.96
C GLU A 63 -8.20 -14.39 2.46
N LEU A 64 -8.84 -13.35 2.96
CA LEU A 64 -8.54 -11.95 2.68
C LEU A 64 -7.63 -11.38 3.77
N THR A 65 -6.47 -10.84 3.40
CA THR A 65 -5.53 -10.16 4.30
C THR A 65 -5.47 -8.67 3.96
N LEU A 66 -6.06 -7.85 4.81
CA LEU A 66 -6.11 -6.39 4.66
C LEU A 66 -4.85 -5.72 5.24
N PRO A 67 -4.48 -4.51 4.76
CA PRO A 67 -3.33 -3.78 5.27
C PRO A 67 -3.59 -3.04 6.60
N PHE A 68 -4.79 -3.14 7.16
CA PHE A 68 -5.21 -2.56 8.44
C PHE A 68 -6.09 -3.58 9.18
N ALA A 69 -6.22 -3.40 10.50
CA ALA A 69 -7.07 -4.22 11.34
C ALA A 69 -8.50 -3.71 11.35
N ILE A 70 -9.49 -4.59 11.20
CA ILE A 70 -10.88 -4.28 11.54
C ILE A 70 -11.20 -5.14 12.75
N ASP A 71 -11.60 -4.52 13.86
CA ASP A 71 -11.87 -5.22 15.12
C ASP A 71 -10.68 -6.10 15.58
N GLY A 72 -9.46 -5.57 15.45
CA GLY A 72 -8.22 -6.28 15.82
C GLY A 72 -7.80 -7.44 14.91
N LYS A 73 -8.51 -7.66 13.79
CA LYS A 73 -8.20 -8.72 12.81
C LYS A 73 -7.81 -8.15 11.45
N ASN A 74 -6.72 -8.66 10.88
CA ASN A 74 -6.29 -8.29 9.53
C ASN A 74 -6.69 -9.35 8.49
N THR A 75 -7.04 -10.55 8.94
CA THR A 75 -7.35 -11.69 8.08
C THR A 75 -8.80 -12.10 8.25
N PHE A 76 -9.54 -12.15 7.14
CA PHE A 76 -10.95 -12.52 7.08
C PHE A 76 -11.12 -13.74 6.18
N TYR A 77 -12.01 -14.64 6.57
CA TYR A 77 -12.36 -15.81 5.78
C TYR A 77 -13.78 -15.62 5.25
N VAL A 78 -13.91 -15.54 3.94
CA VAL A 78 -15.18 -15.27 3.26
C VAL A 78 -15.46 -16.40 2.27
N PRO A 79 -16.69 -16.92 2.19
CA PRO A 79 -17.06 -17.84 1.12
C PRO A 79 -16.78 -17.21 -0.26
N GLY A 80 -16.22 -17.97 -1.19
CA GLY A 80 -15.83 -17.46 -2.52
C GLY A 80 -16.97 -16.77 -3.27
N GLU A 81 -18.18 -17.30 -3.13
CA GLU A 81 -19.41 -16.72 -3.71
C GLU A 81 -19.73 -15.32 -3.17
N ARG A 82 -19.36 -15.03 -1.92
CA ARG A 82 -19.62 -13.75 -1.24
C ARG A 82 -18.40 -12.83 -1.21
N ALA A 83 -17.26 -13.25 -1.76
CA ALA A 83 -16.03 -12.49 -1.70
C ALA A 83 -16.15 -11.13 -2.43
N VAL A 84 -16.87 -11.08 -3.56
CA VAL A 84 -17.12 -9.83 -4.30
C VAL A 84 -18.02 -8.90 -3.50
N GLU A 85 -19.13 -9.41 -2.94
CA GLU A 85 -20.04 -8.61 -2.10
C GLU A 85 -19.34 -8.07 -0.85
N PHE A 86 -18.45 -8.86 -0.26
CA PHE A 86 -17.65 -8.42 0.88
C PHE A 86 -16.73 -7.27 0.50
N LEU A 87 -16.04 -7.34 -0.64
CA LEU A 87 -15.17 -6.26 -1.12
C LEU A 87 -15.97 -4.99 -1.46
N ASP A 88 -17.17 -5.12 -2.03
CA ASP A 88 -18.04 -3.98 -2.33
C ASP A 88 -18.55 -3.29 -1.06
N LYS A 89 -18.97 -4.07 -0.05
CA LYS A 89 -19.35 -3.52 1.26
C LYS A 89 -18.17 -2.89 1.98
N LEU A 90 -16.99 -3.52 1.91
CA LEU A 90 -15.76 -2.97 2.48
C LEU A 90 -15.37 -1.65 1.82
N LYS A 91 -15.54 -1.52 0.50
CA LYS A 91 -15.32 -0.24 -0.19
C LYS A 91 -16.29 0.83 0.32
N ALA A 92 -17.57 0.50 0.44
CA ALA A 92 -18.59 1.44 0.92
C ALA A 92 -18.34 1.92 2.36
N THR A 93 -17.89 1.04 3.25
CA THR A 93 -17.55 1.40 4.65
C THR A 93 -16.27 2.23 4.77
N VAL A 94 -15.30 2.02 3.86
CA VAL A 94 -14.13 2.91 3.76
C VAL A 94 -14.53 4.28 3.19
N GLU A 95 -15.48 4.32 2.26
CA GLU A 95 -16.00 5.58 1.69
C GLU A 95 -16.86 6.36 2.69
N SER A 96 -17.64 5.70 3.54
CA SER A 96 -18.40 6.36 4.62
C SER A 96 -17.50 6.95 5.70
N GLY A 97 -16.32 6.37 5.91
CA GLY A 97 -15.37 6.81 6.93
C GLY A 97 -15.48 6.10 8.26
N ASP A 98 -16.33 5.08 8.34
CA ASP A 98 -16.52 4.30 9.58
C ASP A 98 -15.22 3.61 10.02
N LEU A 99 -14.29 3.36 9.08
CA LEU A 99 -13.01 2.71 9.31
C LEU A 99 -11.83 3.69 9.42
N ASP A 100 -12.07 5.01 9.48
CA ASP A 100 -10.96 5.99 9.49
C ASP A 100 -9.99 5.80 10.65
N LYS A 101 -10.51 5.49 11.85
CA LYS A 101 -9.70 5.24 13.04
C LYS A 101 -8.81 4.01 12.89
N ASP A 102 -9.36 2.95 12.31
CA ASP A 102 -8.65 1.69 12.07
C ASP A 102 -7.58 1.84 10.98
N ILE A 103 -7.89 2.63 9.96
CA ILE A 103 -6.96 2.98 8.87
C ILE A 103 -5.81 3.84 9.41
N GLU A 104 -6.10 4.81 10.28
CA GLU A 104 -5.08 5.65 10.92
C GLU A 104 -4.19 4.82 11.86
N ALA A 105 -4.79 3.95 12.69
CA ALA A 105 -4.07 3.05 13.57
C ALA A 105 -3.13 2.10 12.80
N GLY A 106 -3.61 1.53 11.68
CA GLY A 106 -2.79 0.68 10.81
C GLY A 106 -1.75 1.44 9.96
N ALA A 107 -1.96 2.75 9.73
CA ALA A 107 -0.98 3.61 9.08
C ALA A 107 0.15 4.04 10.03
N GLY A 108 -0.12 4.09 11.34
CA GLY A 108 0.81 4.53 12.38
C GLY A 108 2.09 3.69 12.51
N GLU A 109 2.07 2.43 12.07
CA GLU A 109 3.25 1.54 12.11
C GLU A 109 4.08 1.49 10.83
N ARG A 110 3.72 2.23 9.78
CA ARG A 110 4.71 2.44 8.72
C ARG A 110 5.62 3.54 9.20
N PRO A 111 6.88 3.25 9.58
CA PRO A 111 7.85 4.33 9.68
C PRO A 111 7.75 5.07 8.35
N VAL A 112 7.49 6.38 8.42
CA VAL A 112 7.72 7.26 7.28
C VAL A 112 9.13 6.91 6.89
N SER A 113 9.29 6.12 5.82
CA SER A 113 10.61 5.76 5.33
C SER A 113 11.20 7.12 5.05
N ALA A 114 12.10 7.57 5.92
CA ALA A 114 12.80 8.82 5.78
C ALA A 114 13.22 8.81 4.33
N ALA A 115 12.65 9.72 3.53
CA ALA A 115 12.91 9.79 2.11
C ALA A 115 14.43 9.78 2.02
N THR A 116 15.00 8.63 1.67
CA THR A 116 16.43 8.45 1.77
C THR A 116 16.93 9.37 0.70
N SER A 117 17.45 10.52 1.11
CA SER A 117 18.07 11.53 0.27
C SER A 117 18.86 10.78 -0.79
N GLY A 118 18.45 10.97 -2.05
CA GLY A 118 18.75 10.06 -3.13
C GLY A 118 20.24 9.78 -3.24
N LYS A 119 20.70 8.64 -2.69
CA LYS A 119 21.89 7.98 -3.21
C LYS A 119 21.48 7.50 -4.60
N LYS A 120 21.89 8.25 -5.64
CA LYS A 120 21.87 7.78 -7.03
C LYS A 120 22.40 6.36 -7.01
N ARG A 121 21.53 5.37 -7.22
CA ARG A 121 21.96 3.99 -7.40
C ARG A 121 22.93 4.02 -8.57
N ALA A 122 24.19 3.64 -8.32
CA ALA A 122 25.17 3.50 -9.39
C ALA A 122 24.52 2.66 -10.50
N GLY A 123 24.46 3.22 -11.71
CA GLY A 123 23.87 2.55 -12.85
C GLY A 123 24.51 1.17 -13.04
N TRP A 124 23.77 0.23 -13.64
CA TRP A 124 24.26 -1.12 -13.88
C TRP A 124 25.63 -1.09 -14.57
N SER A 125 26.60 -1.83 -14.02
CA SER A 125 27.91 -1.99 -14.65
C SER A 125 27.77 -2.66 -16.03
N PRO A 126 28.71 -2.40 -16.96
CA PRO A 126 28.69 -2.98 -18.30
C PRO A 126 28.59 -4.52 -18.27
N GLU A 127 29.38 -5.16 -17.42
CA GLU A 127 29.37 -6.62 -17.21
C GLU A 127 27.99 -7.13 -16.78
N ARG A 128 27.29 -6.39 -15.90
CA ARG A 128 25.96 -6.77 -15.43
C ARG A 128 24.91 -6.62 -16.52
N ARG A 129 25.07 -5.63 -17.41
CA ARG A 129 24.19 -5.46 -18.58
C ARG A 129 24.40 -6.57 -19.61
N GLU A 130 25.64 -7.01 -19.80
CA GLU A 130 25.97 -8.11 -20.71
C GLU A 130 25.48 -9.45 -20.18
N ALA A 131 25.71 -9.74 -18.90
CA ALA A 131 25.15 -10.93 -18.25
C ALA A 131 23.62 -10.96 -18.31
N PHE A 132 22.96 -9.80 -18.14
CA PHE A 132 21.51 -9.71 -18.26
C PHE A 132 21.03 -9.90 -19.70
N LYS A 133 21.71 -9.31 -20.69
CA LYS A 133 21.42 -9.53 -22.12
C LYS A 133 21.59 -11.00 -22.51
N ALA A 134 22.66 -11.66 -22.04
CA ALA A 134 22.86 -13.09 -22.23
C ALA A 134 21.71 -13.90 -21.60
N SER A 135 21.31 -13.58 -20.37
CA SER A 135 20.19 -14.26 -19.71
C SER A 135 18.84 -14.08 -20.42
N ILE A 136 18.63 -12.93 -21.07
CA ILE A 136 17.43 -12.68 -21.89
C ILE A 136 17.51 -13.45 -23.21
N ALA A 137 18.68 -13.49 -23.85
CA ALA A 137 18.90 -14.25 -25.07
C ALA A 137 18.69 -15.76 -24.82
N ASP A 138 19.19 -16.28 -23.70
CA ASP A 138 18.99 -17.68 -23.29
C ASP A 138 17.53 -17.99 -23.00
N ARG A 139 16.79 -17.07 -22.35
CA ARG A 139 15.34 -17.21 -22.13
C ARG A 139 14.51 -17.10 -23.41
N LYS A 140 14.96 -16.32 -24.39
CA LYS A 140 14.32 -16.26 -25.72
C LYS A 140 14.63 -17.51 -26.55
N ALA A 141 15.84 -18.06 -26.44
CA ALA A 141 16.28 -19.25 -27.18
C ALA A 141 15.73 -20.55 -26.59
N LYS A 142 15.40 -20.57 -25.29
CA LYS A 142 14.61 -21.63 -24.64
C LYS A 142 13.20 -21.11 -24.36
N PRO A 143 12.31 -21.00 -25.37
CA PRO A 143 10.90 -20.84 -25.08
C PRO A 143 10.50 -22.01 -24.17
N ILE A 144 9.89 -21.69 -23.03
CA ILE A 144 9.38 -22.68 -22.09
C ILE A 144 8.40 -23.55 -22.87
N LYS A 145 8.85 -24.75 -23.25
CA LYS A 145 8.03 -25.77 -23.90
C LYS A 145 7.30 -26.52 -22.78
N GLY A 146 6.15 -26.01 -22.39
CA GLY A 146 5.15 -26.70 -21.57
C GLY A 146 3.78 -26.26 -22.08
N LYS A 147 3.06 -27.12 -22.82
CA LYS A 147 2.13 -28.14 -22.30
C LYS A 147 0.94 -27.49 -21.60
#